data_AF-A0A482VLW4-F1
#
_entry.id   AF-A0A482VLW4-F1
#
_cell.length_a   1.000
_cell.length_b   1.000
_cell.length_c   1.000
_cell.angle_alpha   90.00
_cell.angle_beta   90.00
_cell.angle_gamma   90.00
#
_symmetry.space_group_name_H-M   'P 1'
#
loop_
_entity.id
_entity.type
_entity.pdbx_description
1 polymer ?
#
loop_
_entity_poly.entity_id
_entity_poly.type
_entity_poly.pdbx_seq_one_letter_code
_entity_poly.pdbx_strand_id
1 'polypeptide(L)' 'MVNSQERCEIIFVYGECRTDFKQTIGVIQKRYPNVGYSLKIVKKVVRLFENTSSVVKLN' A
#
# COMPACT_ATOMS: atom_id res chain seq x y z
N MET A 1 -14.37 -1.54 2.21
CA MET A 1 -13.33 -2.57 2.45
C MET A 1 -12.52 -2.66 1.15
N VAL A 2 -11.19 -2.49 1.17
CA VAL A 2 -10.42 -2.54 -0.09
C VAL A 2 -10.36 -3.96 -0.64
N ASN A 3 -10.66 -4.10 -1.93
CA ASN A 3 -10.64 -5.35 -2.67
C ASN A 3 -9.20 -5.80 -2.98
N SER A 4 -9.04 -6.99 -3.55
CA SER A 4 -7.71 -7.56 -3.82
C SER A 4 -6.91 -6.75 -4.84
N GLN A 5 -7.56 -6.22 -5.88
CA GLN A 5 -6.92 -5.39 -6.90
C GLN A 5 -6.37 -4.09 -6.30
N GLU A 6 -7.19 -3.40 -5.50
CA GLU A 6 -6.80 -2.17 -4.81
C GLU A 6 -5.60 -2.40 -3.87
N ARG A 7 -5.56 -3.55 -3.19
CA ARG A 7 -4.41 -3.91 -2.34
C ARG A 7 -3.13 -4.10 -3.15
N CYS A 8 -3.21 -4.78 -4.29
CA CYS A 8 -2.07 -4.97 -5.19
C CYS A 8 -1.55 -3.64 -5.73
N GLU A 9 -2.44 -2.71 -6.11
CA GLU A 9 -2.06 -1.38 -6.57
C GLU A 9 -1.37 -0.56 -5.48
N ILE A 10 -1.89 -0.60 -4.25
CA ILE A 10 -1.26 0.05 -3.10
C ILE A 10 0.16 -0.49 -2.87
N ILE A 11 0.33 -1.81 -2.90
CA ILE A 11 1.64 -2.46 -2.70
C ILE A 11 2.60 -2.13 -3.86
N PHE A 12 2.09 -2.11 -5.09
CA PHE A 12 2.88 -1.76 -6.26
C PHE A 12 3.42 -0.33 -6.17
N VAL A 13 2.53 0.64 -5.88
CA VAL A 13 2.92 2.05 -5.68
C VAL A 13 3.91 2.18 -4.52
N TYR A 14 3.70 1.41 -3.44
CA TYR A 14 4.61 1.38 -2.30
C TYR A 14 6.03 0.92 -2.68
N GLY A 15 6.14 -0.08 -3.56
CA GLY A 15 7.40 -0.50 -4.16
C GLY A 15 8.03 0.57 -5.05
N GLU A 16 7.25 1.22 -5.93
CA GLU A 16 7.72 2.32 -6.79
C GLU A 16 8.25 3.50 -5.97
N CYS A 17 7.64 3.78 -4.81
CA CYS A 17 8.06 4.83 -3.89
C CYS A 17 9.24 4.41 -2.98
N ARG A 18 9.97 3.34 -3.33
CA ARG A 18 11.11 2.82 -2.54
C ARG A 18 10.75 2.62 -1.07
N THR A 19 9.55 2.10 -0.80
CA THR A 19 9.01 1.89 0.56
C THR A 19 8.79 3.16 1.38
N ASP A 20 8.85 4.35 0.76
CA ASP A 20 8.48 5.61 1.43
C ASP A 20 6.96 5.75 1.55
N PHE A 21 6.50 5.71 2.79
CA PHE A 21 5.08 5.72 3.09
C PHE A 21 4.40 7.05 2.75
N LYS A 22 5.07 8.20 2.97
CA LYS A 22 4.49 9.53 2.72
C LYS A 22 4.30 9.77 1.22
N GLN A 23 5.30 9.39 0.44
CA GLN A 23 5.27 9.47 -1.02
C GLN A 23 4.20 8.55 -1.59
N THR A 24 4.10 7.32 -1.09
CA THR A 24 3.09 6.33 -1.51
C THR A 24 1.67 6.87 -1.38
N ILE A 25 1.33 7.50 -0.25
CA ILE A 25 0.00 8.10 -0.06
C ILE A 25 -0.24 9.20 -1.09
N GLY A 26 0.71 10.10 -1.28
CA GLY A 26 0.57 11.21 -2.22
C GLY A 26 0.35 10.72 -3.65
N VAL A 27 1.08 9.68 -4.07
CA VAL A 27 0.92 9.07 -5.40
C VAL A 27 -0.44 8.37 -5.53
N ILE A 28 -0.87 7.62 -4.52
CA ILE A 28 -2.19 6.93 -4.53
C ILE A 28 -3.33 7.95 -4.59
N GLN A 29 -3.29 9.00 -3.77
CA GLN A 29 -4.30 10.05 -3.78
C GLN A 29 -4.36 10.78 -5.12
N LYS A 30 -3.21 10.96 -5.78
CA LYS A 30 -3.12 11.58 -7.11
C LYS A 30 -3.60 10.65 -8.24
N ARG A 31 -3.26 9.36 -8.21
CA ARG A 31 -3.71 8.37 -9.22
C ARG A 31 -5.19 8.05 -9.08
N TYR A 32 -5.72 8.05 -7.86
CA TYR A 32 -7.08 7.60 -7.55
C TYR A 32 -7.84 8.61 -6.69
N PRO A 33 -8.06 9.85 -7.19
CA PRO A 33 -8.71 10.91 -6.42
C PRO A 33 -10.15 10.54 -6.00
N ASN A 34 -10.82 9.69 -6.78
CA ASN A 34 -12.21 9.29 -6.56
C ASN A 34 -12.39 8.06 -5.65
N VAL A 35 -11.32 7.31 -5.38
CA VAL A 35 -11.40 6.06 -4.61
C VAL A 35 -11.40 6.33 -3.10
N GLY A 36 -11.14 7.57 -2.68
CA GLY A 36 -11.25 7.98 -1.29
C GLY A 36 -10.33 7.17 -0.36
N TYR A 37 -9.17 6.73 -0.86
CA TYR A 37 -8.21 5.97 -0.07
C TYR A 37 -7.81 6.78 1.16
N SER A 38 -8.33 6.39 2.32
CA SER A 38 -7.93 7.01 3.57
C SER A 38 -6.51 6.56 3.93
N LEU A 39 -5.77 7.45 4.61
CA LEU A 39 -4.45 7.18 5.18
C LEU A 39 -4.43 5.86 5.98
N LYS A 40 -5.51 5.58 6.71
CA LYS A 40 -5.66 4.39 7.55
C LYS A 40 -5.67 3.10 6.73
N ILE A 41 -6.29 3.13 5.55
CA ILE A 41 -6.36 1.98 4.64
C ILE A 41 -4.99 1.68 4.05
N VAL A 42 -4.31 2.68 3.50
CA VAL A 42 -2.97 2.53 2.91
C VAL A 42 -1.99 2.01 3.97
N LYS A 43 -2.02 2.56 5.19
CA LYS A 43 -1.21 2.08 6.33
C LYS A 43 -1.45 0.60 6.63
N LYS A 44 -2.71 0.18 6.65
CA LYS A 44 -3.09 -1.20 6.99
C LYS A 44 -2.59 -2.19 5.94
N VAL A 45 -2.74 -1.86 4.65
CA VAL A 45 -2.30 -2.71 3.55
C VAL A 45 -0.79 -2.86 3.53
N VAL A 46 -0.05 -1.76 3.62
CA VAL A 46 1.43 -1.78 3.64
C VAL A 46 1.95 -2.61 4.81
N ARG A 47 1.44 -2.38 6.03
CA ARG A 47 1.86 -3.16 7.21
C ARG A 47 1.59 -4.66 7.07
N LEU A 48 0.45 -5.03 6.50
CA LEU A 48 0.13 -6.45 6.26
C LEU A 48 1.12 -7.07 5.28
N PHE A 49 1.49 -6.33 4.23
CA PHE A 49 2.48 -6.78 3.25
C PHE A 49 3.89 -6.94 3.86
N GLU A 50 4.35 -5.96 4.64
CA GLU A 50 5.65 -6.03 5.33
C GLU A 50 5.70 -7.21 6.32
N ASN A 51 4.64 -7.39 7.13
CA ASN A 51 4.55 -8.51 8.06
C ASN A 51 4.60 -9.85 7.32
N THR A 52 3.86 -9.99 6.22
CA THR A 52 3.85 -11.23 5.43
C THR A 52 5.21 -11.48 4.78
N SER A 53 5.83 -10.45 4.21
CA SER A 53 7.18 -10.54 3.64
C SER A 53 8.24 -10.90 4.67
N SER A 54 8.09 -10.42 5.92
CA SER A 54 8.97 -10.78 7.03
C SER A 54 8.85 -12.26 7.40
N VAL A 55 7.64 -12.83 7.37
CA VAL A 55 7.42 -14.26 7.64
C VAL A 55 8.02 -15.13 6.54
N VAL A 56 7.89 -14.71 5.28
CA VAL A 56 8.45 -15.46 4.13
C VAL A 56 9.99 -15.43 4.10
N LYS A 57 10.64 -14.39 4.64
CA LYS A 57 12.11 -14.32 4.73
C LYS A 57 12.72 -15.20 5.83
N LEU A 58 11.91 -15.77 6.73
CA LEU A 58 12.37 -16.58 7.86
C LEU A 58 12.34 -18.10 7.61
N ASN A 59 12.02 -18.53 6.38
CA ASN A 59 12.04 -19.93 5.95
C ASN A 59 13.09 -20.18 4.87
#